data_AF-A0A7C7SFT4-F1
#
_entry.id   AF-A0A7C7SFT4-F1
#
_cell.length_a   1.000
_cell.length_b   1.000
_cell.length_c   1.000
_cell.angle_alpha   90.00
_cell.angle_beta   90.00
_cell.angle_gamma   90.00
#
_symmetry.space_group_name_H-M   'P 1'
#
loop_
_entity.id
_entity.type
_entity.pdbx_description
1 polymer ?
#
loop_
_entity_poly.entity_id
_entity_poly.type
_entity_poly.pdbx_seq_one_letter_code
_entity_poly.pdbx_strand_id
1 'polypeptide(L)'
;MTGLPRAVREDRDYLNAMLFSIQSPPIVVRDTVIHGSSVADRRVTKEAVPGWVRAWDVRTGEHKWDFHTVPANGDEFGADTWLNESWRYSGNANVWSMLSGDDELGYVYLPTGTGTNDYYGGHRLGDNLFAESLVAVDIETGQRVWHFQAVHHGLWDYDFPAAPNLLDIEVDGRPVRAIAQVSKQGFVYTFDRVTGDPIWPIEERAVITSPAIPGEVPALTQPFPTKPAAFDYQGVTVDDLVDFTPEIREMALEAVSNFRLGPLFTAPTLAEAGGTQGTLFRPTGGGAASWTGAAVDPETGMLYVPSNNNLGVIHYYTPDPAVGGNLRYTHGSPEAARLSGDAPQGPRM
;
A
#
# COMPACT_ATOMS: atom_id res chain seq x y z
N MET A 1 10.33 -0.77 -20.70
CA MET A 1 10.64 -2.07 -20.04
C MET A 1 12.13 -2.40 -20.08
N THR A 2 12.92 -1.93 -21.05
CA THR A 2 14.39 -2.11 -21.06
C THR A 2 15.02 -1.75 -19.71
N GLY A 3 15.88 -2.62 -19.19
CA GLY A 3 16.56 -2.43 -17.90
C GLY A 3 15.75 -2.82 -16.66
N LEU A 4 14.44 -3.09 -16.78
CA LEU A 4 13.61 -3.50 -15.65
C LEU A 4 13.64 -5.04 -15.51
N PRO A 5 14.07 -5.59 -14.37
CA PRO A 5 14.21 -7.03 -14.21
C PRO A 5 12.83 -7.70 -14.19
N ARG A 6 12.75 -8.92 -14.74
CA ARG A 6 11.52 -9.74 -14.83
C ARG A 6 10.37 -9.11 -15.65
N ALA A 7 10.57 -7.93 -16.23
CA ALA A 7 9.56 -7.28 -17.07
C ALA A 7 9.64 -7.79 -18.51
N VAL A 8 8.66 -8.62 -18.90
CA VAL A 8 8.49 -9.06 -20.29
C VAL A 8 7.30 -8.30 -20.90
N ARG A 9 7.52 -7.74 -22.09
CA ARG A 9 6.48 -6.99 -22.80
C ARG A 9 5.30 -7.91 -23.11
N GLU A 10 4.09 -7.41 -22.83
CA GLU A 10 2.82 -8.12 -23.06
C GLU A 10 2.64 -9.38 -22.23
N ASP A 11 3.48 -9.59 -21.21
CA ASP A 11 3.34 -10.71 -20.30
C ASP A 11 2.09 -10.55 -19.42
N ARG A 12 1.40 -11.66 -19.22
CA ARG A 12 0.09 -11.71 -18.57
C ARG A 12 0.03 -12.86 -17.58
N ASP A 13 -0.75 -12.67 -16.52
CA ASP A 13 -1.05 -13.74 -15.58
C ASP A 13 -2.10 -14.72 -16.12
N TYR A 14 -2.41 -15.73 -15.30
CA TYR A 14 -3.45 -16.73 -15.53
C TYR A 14 -4.87 -16.13 -15.66
N LEU A 15 -5.09 -14.87 -15.27
CA LEU A 15 -6.34 -14.12 -15.44
C LEU A 15 -6.32 -13.21 -16.67
N ASN A 16 -5.29 -13.33 -17.52
CA ASN A 16 -5.05 -12.47 -18.67
C ASN A 16 -4.83 -10.98 -18.28
N ALA A 17 -4.49 -10.69 -17.03
CA ALA A 17 -4.11 -9.36 -16.57
C ALA A 17 -2.66 -9.07 -16.94
N MET A 18 -2.36 -7.84 -17.37
CA MET A 18 -0.98 -7.45 -17.63
C MET A 18 -0.18 -7.44 -16.33
N LEU A 19 0.98 -8.09 -16.32
CA LEU A 19 1.82 -8.13 -15.11
C LEU A 19 2.43 -6.78 -14.76
N PHE A 20 2.66 -5.96 -15.78
CA PHE A 20 3.19 -4.61 -15.65
C PHE A 20 2.48 -3.70 -16.65
N SER A 21 2.01 -2.55 -16.16
CA SER A 21 1.34 -1.55 -16.97
C SER A 21 1.59 -0.14 -16.42
N ILE A 22 1.17 0.88 -17.16
CA ILE A 22 1.12 2.27 -16.70
C ILE A 22 -0.35 2.67 -16.75
N GLN A 23 -0.93 2.95 -15.58
CA GLN A 23 -2.36 3.26 -15.45
C GLN A 23 -2.61 4.72 -15.09
N SER A 24 -1.78 5.29 -14.22
CA SER A 24 -1.84 6.71 -13.87
C SER A 24 -1.03 7.57 -14.84
N PRO A 25 -1.42 8.85 -15.02
CA PRO A 25 -0.69 9.75 -15.90
C PRO A 25 0.75 9.99 -15.38
N PRO A 26 1.74 10.10 -16.28
CA PRO A 26 3.04 10.62 -15.90
C PRO A 26 2.94 12.09 -15.47
N ILE A 27 3.92 12.57 -14.72
CA ILE A 27 4.08 14.00 -14.43
C ILE A 27 5.26 14.56 -15.21
N VAL A 28 5.22 15.86 -15.50
CA VAL A 28 6.37 16.61 -16.03
C VAL A 28 6.74 17.66 -15.00
N VAL A 29 7.99 17.63 -14.55
CA VAL A 29 8.57 18.62 -13.64
C VAL A 29 9.88 19.06 -14.25
N ARG A 30 10.01 20.37 -14.50
CA ARG A 30 11.10 20.94 -15.30
C ARG A 30 11.19 20.26 -16.69
N ASP A 31 12.39 19.87 -17.12
CA ASP A 31 12.62 19.14 -18.37
C ASP A 31 12.56 17.60 -18.19
N THR A 32 11.95 17.09 -17.12
CA THR A 32 11.89 15.65 -16.81
C THR A 32 10.46 15.11 -16.79
N VAL A 33 10.22 14.01 -17.51
CA VAL A 33 8.99 13.22 -17.43
C VAL A 33 9.21 12.05 -16.49
N ILE A 34 8.33 11.87 -15.50
CA ILE A 34 8.42 10.83 -14.47
C ILE A 34 7.15 10.00 -14.50
N HIS A 35 7.30 8.68 -14.46
CA HIS A 35 6.15 7.79 -14.38
C HIS A 35 6.39 6.66 -13.38
N GLY A 36 5.32 6.29 -12.69
CA GLY A 36 5.26 5.07 -11.90
C GLY A 36 4.90 3.85 -12.74
N SER A 37 4.29 2.86 -12.10
CA SER A 37 3.80 1.63 -12.73
C SER A 37 2.66 1.01 -11.94
N SER A 38 1.84 0.20 -12.59
CA SER A 38 0.89 -0.71 -11.98
C SER A 38 1.37 -2.14 -12.23
N VAL A 39 1.68 -2.85 -11.16
CA VAL A 39 2.06 -4.27 -11.17
C VAL A 39 0.89 -5.08 -10.65
N ALA A 40 0.65 -6.27 -11.20
CA ALA A 40 -0.52 -7.06 -10.84
C ALA A 40 -0.44 -7.60 -9.38
N ASP A 41 -1.50 -7.37 -8.59
CA ASP A 41 -1.60 -7.70 -7.16
C ASP A 41 -2.00 -9.16 -6.89
N ARG A 42 -2.86 -9.74 -7.73
CA ARG A 42 -3.42 -11.10 -7.55
C ARG A 42 -2.50 -12.21 -8.04
N ARG A 43 -1.24 -12.15 -7.64
CA ARG A 43 -0.19 -13.09 -8.04
C ARG A 43 -0.38 -14.45 -7.37
N VAL A 44 -0.03 -15.49 -8.12
CA VAL A 44 0.11 -16.87 -7.63
C VAL A 44 1.58 -17.25 -7.43
N THR A 45 2.50 -16.38 -7.86
CA THR A 45 3.95 -16.52 -7.74
C THR A 45 4.54 -15.50 -6.78
N LYS A 46 5.60 -15.87 -6.07
CA LYS A 46 6.39 -14.93 -5.23
C LYS A 46 7.24 -13.98 -6.06
N GLU A 47 7.58 -14.37 -7.29
CA GLU A 47 8.31 -13.54 -8.24
C GLU A 47 7.39 -12.48 -8.82
N ALA A 48 7.84 -11.23 -8.88
CA ALA A 48 7.12 -10.14 -9.54
C ALA A 48 8.07 -9.06 -10.08
N VAL A 49 7.59 -8.30 -11.06
CA VAL A 49 8.31 -7.14 -11.60
C VAL A 49 8.43 -6.09 -10.49
N PRO A 50 9.62 -5.51 -10.23
CA PRO A 50 9.71 -4.44 -9.26
C PRO A 50 9.09 -3.15 -9.82
N GLY A 51 8.49 -2.39 -8.94
CA GLY A 51 7.74 -1.17 -9.21
C GLY A 51 8.58 0.08 -9.40
N TRP A 52 9.78 -0.04 -9.96
CA TRP A 52 10.72 1.07 -10.06
C TRP A 52 10.08 2.28 -10.76
N VAL A 53 10.32 3.46 -10.19
CA VAL A 53 9.92 4.74 -10.78
C VAL A 53 11.00 5.16 -11.75
N ARG A 54 10.62 5.66 -12.92
CA ARG A 54 11.57 5.95 -14.00
C ARG A 54 11.38 7.35 -14.52
N ALA A 55 12.49 7.97 -14.91
CA ALA A 55 12.50 9.32 -15.45
C ALA A 55 13.21 9.42 -16.80
N TRP A 56 12.72 10.36 -17.60
CA TRP A 56 13.14 10.58 -18.98
C TRP A 56 13.27 12.06 -19.27
N ASP A 57 14.19 12.42 -20.16
CA ASP A 57 14.26 13.79 -20.70
C ASP A 57 13.04 14.06 -21.58
N VAL A 58 12.35 15.18 -21.34
CA VAL A 58 11.09 15.50 -22.03
C VAL A 58 11.28 15.81 -23.52
N ARG A 59 12.49 16.23 -23.94
CA ARG A 59 12.79 16.66 -25.31
C ARG A 59 13.34 15.54 -26.15
N THR A 60 14.22 14.71 -25.57
CA THR A 60 14.92 13.64 -26.30
C THR A 60 14.28 12.28 -26.09
N GLY A 61 13.55 12.07 -24.98
CA GLY A 61 13.08 10.76 -24.57
C GLY A 61 14.20 9.84 -24.08
N GLU A 62 15.37 10.38 -23.77
CA GLU A 62 16.49 9.61 -23.20
C GLU A 62 16.21 9.27 -21.72
N HIS A 63 16.63 8.08 -21.31
CA HIS A 63 16.52 7.64 -19.91
C HIS A 63 17.43 8.50 -19.04
N LYS A 64 16.90 9.05 -17.94
CA LYS A 64 17.68 9.84 -16.97
C LYS A 64 18.09 8.99 -15.78
N TRP A 65 17.12 8.39 -15.10
CA TRP A 65 17.36 7.61 -13.89
C TRP A 65 16.21 6.66 -13.57
N ASP A 66 16.51 5.66 -12.74
CA ASP A 66 15.55 4.76 -12.11
C ASP A 66 15.67 4.92 -10.59
N PHE A 67 14.53 5.04 -9.90
CA PHE A 67 14.46 4.92 -8.45
C PHE A 67 14.00 3.50 -8.10
N HIS A 68 14.86 2.74 -7.44
CA HIS A 68 14.63 1.35 -7.07
C HIS A 68 13.80 1.25 -5.78
N THR A 69 12.48 1.12 -5.91
CA THR A 69 11.58 0.91 -4.77
C THR A 69 11.73 -0.47 -4.12
N VAL A 70 12.09 -1.47 -4.95
CA VAL A 70 12.65 -2.75 -4.51
C VAL A 70 14.13 -2.76 -4.89
N PRO A 71 15.06 -3.06 -3.96
CA PRO A 71 16.50 -3.02 -4.24
C PRO A 71 16.93 -3.88 -5.43
N ALA A 72 17.85 -3.38 -6.25
CA ALA A 72 18.42 -4.13 -7.37
C ALA A 72 19.59 -5.03 -6.97
N ASN A 73 20.25 -4.71 -5.85
CA ASN A 73 21.36 -5.47 -5.30
C ASN A 73 21.44 -5.30 -3.77
N GLY A 74 22.30 -6.09 -3.11
CA GLY A 74 22.40 -6.13 -1.65
C GLY A 74 23.06 -4.91 -1.00
N ASP A 75 23.70 -4.03 -1.78
CA ASP A 75 24.37 -2.83 -1.26
C ASP A 75 23.46 -1.58 -1.30
N GLU A 76 22.28 -1.69 -1.91
CA GLU A 76 21.32 -0.59 -1.97
C GLU A 76 20.62 -0.37 -0.62
N PHE A 77 20.30 0.90 -0.34
CA PHE A 77 19.63 1.28 0.90
C PHE A 77 18.29 0.55 1.03
N GLY A 78 18.05 -0.06 2.19
CA GLY A 78 16.85 -0.82 2.49
C GLY A 78 16.93 -2.31 2.11
N ALA A 79 17.95 -2.76 1.37
CA ALA A 79 18.12 -4.19 1.02
C ALA A 79 18.22 -5.12 2.24
N ASP A 80 18.75 -4.62 3.35
CA ASP A 80 18.84 -5.29 4.64
C ASP A 80 17.46 -5.54 5.29
N THR A 81 16.44 -4.77 4.92
CA THR A 81 15.05 -4.96 5.39
C THR A 81 14.27 -6.04 4.64
N TRP A 82 14.87 -6.64 3.61
CA TRP A 82 14.30 -7.76 2.84
C TRP A 82 15.05 -9.04 3.20
N LEU A 83 14.59 -9.71 4.25
CA LEU A 83 15.26 -10.88 4.80
C LEU A 83 15.31 -12.03 3.79
N ASN A 84 16.35 -12.87 3.92
CA ASN A 84 16.64 -13.96 2.97
C ASN A 84 16.83 -13.47 1.53
N GLU A 85 17.25 -12.22 1.37
CA GLU A 85 17.44 -11.56 0.07
C GLU A 85 16.17 -11.60 -0.80
N SER A 86 14.98 -11.49 -0.18
CA SER A 86 13.72 -11.62 -0.90
C SER A 86 13.51 -10.55 -1.98
N TRP A 87 14.21 -9.42 -1.88
CA TRP A 87 14.31 -8.39 -2.92
C TRP A 87 14.74 -8.96 -4.29
N ARG A 88 15.49 -10.08 -4.33
CA ARG A 88 15.93 -10.71 -5.58
C ARG A 88 14.78 -11.21 -6.45
N TYR A 89 13.65 -11.58 -5.85
CA TYR A 89 12.51 -12.15 -6.57
C TYR A 89 11.21 -11.37 -6.38
N SER A 90 10.98 -10.78 -5.20
CA SER A 90 9.80 -9.97 -4.93
C SER A 90 9.74 -8.75 -5.84
N GLY A 91 8.54 -8.19 -5.99
CA GLY A 91 8.27 -7.02 -6.82
C GLY A 91 7.19 -6.14 -6.20
N ASN A 92 6.38 -5.51 -7.04
CA ASN A 92 5.48 -4.42 -6.67
C ASN A 92 6.26 -3.29 -5.98
N ALA A 93 5.81 -2.77 -4.83
CA ALA A 93 6.28 -1.50 -4.27
C ALA A 93 6.26 -0.37 -5.31
N ASN A 94 5.27 -0.41 -6.21
CA ASN A 94 5.13 0.46 -7.36
C ASN A 94 4.34 1.72 -7.02
N VAL A 95 4.62 2.83 -7.71
CA VAL A 95 3.74 3.99 -7.69
C VAL A 95 2.65 3.79 -8.73
N TRP A 96 1.52 3.19 -8.34
CA TRP A 96 0.38 2.96 -9.24
C TRP A 96 -0.54 4.17 -9.36
N SER A 97 -0.53 5.06 -8.38
CA SER A 97 -1.31 6.29 -8.34
C SER A 97 -0.61 7.45 -9.05
N MET A 98 -1.07 8.67 -8.77
CA MET A 98 -0.42 9.91 -9.19
C MET A 98 0.77 10.26 -8.27
N LEU A 99 1.64 11.14 -8.79
CA LEU A 99 2.83 11.68 -8.15
C LEU A 99 2.64 13.19 -7.91
N SER A 100 3.38 13.77 -6.98
CA SER A 100 3.48 15.24 -6.83
C SER A 100 4.91 15.71 -7.04
N GLY A 101 5.07 16.90 -7.61
CA GLY A 101 6.37 17.54 -7.80
C GLY A 101 6.40 18.96 -7.24
N ASP A 102 7.52 19.33 -6.63
CA ASP A 102 7.81 20.70 -6.19
C ASP A 102 8.91 21.27 -7.11
N ASP A 103 8.52 22.19 -7.99
CA ASP A 103 9.43 22.77 -8.97
C ASP A 103 10.50 23.67 -8.33
N GLU A 104 10.18 24.34 -7.22
CA GLU A 104 11.12 25.22 -6.52
C GLU A 104 12.22 24.41 -5.83
N LEU A 105 11.84 23.33 -5.14
CA LEU A 105 12.77 22.42 -4.48
C LEU A 105 13.49 21.50 -5.47
N GLY A 106 12.87 21.20 -6.62
CA GLY A 106 13.33 20.16 -7.52
C GLY A 106 13.11 18.76 -6.98
N TYR A 107 12.03 18.55 -6.21
CA TYR A 107 11.71 17.26 -5.61
C TYR A 107 10.48 16.64 -6.26
N VAL A 108 10.46 15.31 -6.32
CA VAL A 108 9.27 14.52 -6.65
C VAL A 108 8.97 13.57 -5.51
N TYR A 109 7.69 13.47 -5.15
CA TYR A 109 7.21 12.65 -4.05
C TYR A 109 6.49 11.41 -4.59
N LEU A 110 6.96 10.24 -4.16
CA LEU A 110 6.62 8.92 -4.65
C LEU A 110 5.81 8.17 -3.59
N PRO A 111 4.48 8.10 -3.69
CA PRO A 111 3.66 7.24 -2.85
C PRO A 111 3.73 5.79 -3.38
N THR A 112 4.42 4.91 -2.65
CA THR A 112 4.68 3.53 -3.10
C THR A 112 3.65 2.54 -2.58
N GLY A 113 3.37 1.54 -3.41
CA GLY A 113 2.46 0.41 -3.16
C GLY A 113 3.02 -0.63 -2.19
N THR A 114 2.22 -1.67 -1.94
CA THR A 114 2.61 -2.85 -1.16
C THR A 114 3.55 -3.77 -1.96
N GLY A 115 4.40 -4.54 -1.28
CA GLY A 115 5.29 -5.52 -1.90
C GLY A 115 4.61 -6.87 -2.16
N THR A 116 5.01 -7.59 -3.21
CA THR A 116 4.41 -8.89 -3.53
C THR A 116 4.69 -9.95 -2.44
N ASN A 117 3.70 -10.64 -1.87
CA ASN A 117 2.24 -10.55 -2.07
C ASN A 117 1.60 -9.60 -1.04
N ASP A 118 0.50 -8.92 -1.40
CA ASP A 118 -0.04 -7.82 -0.57
C ASP A 118 -0.64 -8.25 0.78
N TYR A 119 -1.10 -9.51 0.87
CA TYR A 119 -1.76 -10.06 2.06
C TYR A 119 -1.00 -11.24 2.71
N TYR A 120 0.11 -11.66 2.12
CA TYR A 120 0.99 -12.70 2.67
C TYR A 120 2.47 -12.35 2.45
N GLY A 121 3.14 -11.92 3.51
CA GLY A 121 4.55 -11.55 3.59
C GLY A 121 5.51 -12.70 3.92
N GLY A 122 5.06 -13.94 4.13
CA GLY A 122 5.93 -15.05 4.56
C GLY A 122 7.03 -15.47 3.56
N HIS A 123 6.95 -14.98 2.31
CA HIS A 123 8.03 -15.10 1.30
C HIS A 123 8.90 -13.84 1.19
N ARG A 124 8.60 -12.77 1.93
CA ARG A 124 9.33 -11.49 1.97
C ARG A 124 9.42 -10.96 3.39
N LEU A 125 10.01 -11.72 4.30
CA LEU A 125 10.13 -11.31 5.70
C LEU A 125 10.93 -10.01 5.85
N GLY A 126 10.63 -9.26 6.91
CA GLY A 126 11.22 -7.94 7.20
C GLY A 126 10.35 -6.78 6.71
N ASP A 127 10.80 -5.55 6.97
CA ASP A 127 9.99 -4.34 6.74
C ASP A 127 9.78 -4.02 5.25
N ASN A 128 10.60 -4.60 4.37
CA ASN A 128 10.47 -4.49 2.91
C ASN A 128 10.53 -3.07 2.36
N LEU A 129 11.45 -2.25 2.86
CA LEU A 129 11.63 -0.87 2.41
C LEU A 129 12.02 -0.82 0.92
N PHE A 130 11.35 -0.07 0.04
CA PHE A 130 10.43 1.06 0.24
C PHE A 130 8.96 0.74 -0.05
N ALA A 131 8.44 -0.43 0.32
CA ALA A 131 7.00 -0.68 0.25
C ALA A 131 6.23 0.25 1.20
N GLU A 132 5.01 0.63 0.81
CA GLU A 132 4.06 1.42 1.64
C GLU A 132 4.68 2.68 2.24
N SER A 133 5.43 3.41 1.40
CA SER A 133 6.28 4.52 1.79
C SER A 133 5.97 5.77 0.98
N LEU A 134 6.23 6.92 1.57
CA LEU A 134 6.34 8.19 0.86
C LEU A 134 7.82 8.50 0.71
N VAL A 135 8.30 8.59 -0.53
CA VAL A 135 9.72 8.86 -0.82
C VAL A 135 9.86 10.18 -1.55
N ALA A 136 10.73 11.06 -1.08
CA ALA A 136 11.15 12.25 -1.84
C ALA A 136 12.46 11.96 -2.57
N VAL A 137 12.49 12.28 -3.87
CA VAL A 137 13.67 12.15 -4.71
C VAL A 137 14.01 13.47 -5.39
N ASP A 138 15.30 13.72 -5.61
CA ASP A 138 15.78 14.80 -6.45
C ASP A 138 15.41 14.55 -7.92
N ILE A 139 14.85 15.56 -8.59
CA ILE A 139 14.28 15.41 -9.93
C ILE A 139 15.33 15.15 -11.02
N GLU A 140 16.54 15.65 -10.85
CA GLU A 140 17.58 15.53 -11.87
C GLU A 140 18.31 14.18 -11.78
N THR A 141 18.46 13.66 -10.57
CA THR A 141 19.31 12.49 -10.27
C THR A 141 18.54 11.25 -9.83
N GLY A 142 17.30 11.39 -9.37
CA GLY A 142 16.53 10.31 -8.75
C GLY A 142 17.03 9.90 -7.36
N GLN A 143 18.00 10.63 -6.79
CA GLN A 143 18.55 10.30 -5.48
C GLN A 143 17.54 10.57 -4.38
N ARG A 144 17.44 9.63 -3.43
CA ARG A 144 16.58 9.76 -2.25
C ARG A 144 17.03 10.94 -1.39
N VAL A 145 16.12 11.88 -1.17
CA VAL A 145 16.31 13.01 -0.24
C VAL A 145 15.90 12.55 1.17
N TRP A 146 14.63 12.16 1.32
CA TRP A 146 14.06 11.62 2.56
C TRP A 146 12.98 10.58 2.21
N HIS A 147 12.56 9.82 3.21
CA HIS A 147 11.43 8.91 3.07
C HIS A 147 10.76 8.67 4.43
N PHE A 148 9.52 8.18 4.39
CA PHE A 148 8.80 7.66 5.53
C PHE A 148 8.05 6.38 5.12
N GLN A 149 8.16 5.32 5.90
CA GLN A 149 7.41 4.07 5.70
C GLN A 149 6.21 4.04 6.63
N ALA A 150 5.00 3.93 6.08
CA ALA A 150 3.76 3.98 6.86
C ALA A 150 3.28 2.62 7.36
N VAL A 151 3.80 1.54 6.78
CA VAL A 151 3.48 0.17 7.18
C VAL A 151 4.75 -0.67 7.18
N HIS A 152 5.10 -1.23 8.33
CA HIS A 152 6.17 -2.20 8.47
C HIS A 152 5.63 -3.58 8.11
N HIS A 153 6.27 -4.28 7.17
CA HIS A 153 5.89 -5.62 6.75
C HIS A 153 4.38 -5.73 6.41
N GLY A 154 3.93 -5.04 5.36
CA GLY A 154 2.52 -4.97 4.98
C GLY A 154 1.83 -6.31 4.77
N LEU A 155 0.60 -6.43 5.31
CA LEU A 155 -0.26 -7.61 5.20
C LEU A 155 -1.73 -7.25 4.89
N TRP A 156 -2.01 -5.99 4.55
CA TRP A 156 -3.37 -5.45 4.47
C TRP A 156 -3.67 -4.69 3.19
N ASP A 157 -2.69 -4.54 2.29
CA ASP A 157 -2.76 -3.64 1.13
C ASP A 157 -3.07 -2.19 1.58
N TYR A 158 -2.20 -1.64 2.46
CA TYR A 158 -2.40 -0.35 3.13
C TYR A 158 -1.38 0.71 2.70
N ASP A 159 -1.04 0.70 1.41
CA ASP A 159 -0.17 1.67 0.77
C ASP A 159 -0.74 3.09 0.72
N PHE A 160 0.09 4.02 0.22
CA PHE A 160 -0.34 5.35 -0.13
C PHE A 160 -0.98 5.36 -1.53
N PRO A 161 -2.30 5.60 -1.65
CA PRO A 161 -3.01 5.32 -2.88
C PRO A 161 -3.12 6.54 -3.80
N ALA A 162 -2.52 7.67 -3.43
CA ALA A 162 -2.72 8.95 -4.11
C ALA A 162 -1.50 9.86 -3.99
N ALA A 163 -1.42 10.83 -4.90
CA ALA A 163 -0.44 11.91 -4.82
C ALA A 163 -0.60 12.72 -3.52
N PRO A 164 0.50 13.08 -2.83
CA PRO A 164 0.42 13.96 -1.67
C PRO A 164 0.00 15.38 -2.08
N ASN A 165 -0.83 16.03 -1.29
CA ASN A 165 -1.08 17.47 -1.44
C ASN A 165 0.14 18.25 -0.95
N LEU A 166 0.66 19.16 -1.78
CA LEU A 166 1.70 20.12 -1.37
C LEU A 166 1.00 21.42 -0.98
N LEU A 167 1.23 21.88 0.24
CA LEU A 167 0.57 23.05 0.79
C LEU A 167 1.48 23.80 1.75
N ASP A 168 1.23 25.09 1.93
CA ASP A 168 1.88 25.88 2.98
C ASP A 168 0.87 26.08 4.11
N ILE A 169 1.24 25.71 5.33
CA ILE A 169 0.37 25.79 6.51
C ILE A 169 1.05 26.56 7.64
N GLU A 170 0.27 27.00 8.61
CA GLU A 170 0.77 27.55 9.87
C GLU A 170 0.61 26.51 10.99
N VAL A 171 1.71 26.22 11.70
CA VAL A 171 1.72 25.31 12.85
C VAL A 171 2.39 26.03 14.01
N ASP A 172 1.65 26.22 15.11
CA ASP A 172 2.13 26.95 16.29
C ASP A 172 2.73 28.34 15.96
N GLY A 173 2.10 29.06 15.03
CA GLY A 173 2.53 30.39 14.58
C GLY A 173 3.72 30.39 13.61
N ARG A 174 4.13 29.22 13.10
CA ARG A 174 5.25 29.09 12.16
C ARG A 174 4.77 28.60 10.79
N PRO A 175 5.19 29.25 9.69
CA PRO A 175 4.91 28.75 8.36
C PRO A 175 5.72 27.47 8.10
N VAL A 176 5.06 26.44 7.59
CA VAL A 176 5.67 25.15 7.21
C VAL A 176 5.25 24.81 5.79
N ARG A 177 6.23 24.44 4.97
CA ARG A 177 6.01 23.88 3.64
C ARG A 177 5.66 22.42 3.80
N ALA A 178 4.38 22.10 3.80
CA ALA A 178 3.87 20.79 4.19
C ALA A 178 3.55 19.89 2.99
N ILE A 179 3.62 18.59 3.26
CA ILE A 179 2.90 17.54 2.55
C ILE A 179 1.75 17.06 3.43
N ALA A 180 0.58 16.86 2.85
CA ALA A 180 -0.49 16.05 3.43
C ALA A 180 -0.72 14.81 2.54
N GLN A 181 -0.40 13.63 3.08
CA GLN A 181 -0.54 12.35 2.40
C GLN A 181 -1.68 11.55 3.03
N VAL A 182 -2.77 11.40 2.29
CA VAL A 182 -3.86 10.48 2.68
C VAL A 182 -3.41 9.03 2.49
N SER A 183 -3.90 8.14 3.34
CA SER A 183 -3.54 6.71 3.32
C SER A 183 -4.78 5.83 3.21
N LYS A 184 -4.59 4.60 2.70
CA LYS A 184 -5.64 3.56 2.76
C LYS A 184 -6.08 3.25 4.19
N GLN A 185 -5.25 3.56 5.18
CA GLN A 185 -5.48 3.30 6.60
C GLN A 185 -6.49 4.25 7.26
N GLY A 186 -6.87 5.36 6.60
CA GLY A 186 -7.73 6.39 7.21
C GLY A 186 -6.98 7.50 7.93
N PHE A 187 -5.65 7.55 7.80
CA PHE A 187 -4.81 8.63 8.32
C PHE A 187 -4.42 9.65 7.24
N VAL A 188 -4.19 10.88 7.68
CA VAL A 188 -3.38 11.87 6.95
C VAL A 188 -2.02 11.94 7.62
N TYR A 189 -0.98 11.58 6.89
CA TYR A 189 0.40 11.78 7.32
C TYR A 189 0.87 13.15 6.86
N THR A 190 1.52 13.91 7.75
CA THR A 190 1.90 15.29 7.46
C THR A 190 3.37 15.53 7.78
N PHE A 191 4.12 16.03 6.80
CA PHE A 191 5.57 16.22 6.85
C PHE A 191 5.95 17.61 6.40
N ASP A 192 7.07 18.16 6.90
CA ASP A 192 7.79 19.20 6.19
C ASP A 192 8.31 18.60 4.87
N ARG A 193 7.91 19.17 3.74
CA ARG A 193 8.20 18.60 2.41
C ARG A 193 9.68 18.71 2.02
N VAL A 194 10.44 19.55 2.71
CA VAL A 194 11.89 19.73 2.50
C VAL A 194 12.67 18.65 3.22
N THR A 195 12.35 18.41 4.50
CA THR A 195 13.17 17.55 5.37
C THR A 195 12.60 16.14 5.54
N GLY A 196 11.30 15.98 5.33
CA GLY A 196 10.57 14.75 5.67
C GLY A 196 10.25 14.63 7.16
N ASP A 197 10.56 15.64 7.98
CA ASP A 197 10.25 15.61 9.41
C ASP A 197 8.73 15.65 9.60
N PRO A 198 8.17 14.79 10.48
CA PRO A 198 6.75 14.79 10.74
C PRO A 198 6.36 16.10 11.44
N ILE A 199 5.28 16.74 10.96
CA ILE A 199 4.77 17.99 11.55
C ILE A 199 4.22 17.74 12.96
N TRP A 200 3.56 16.60 13.15
CA TRP A 200 3.07 16.13 14.44
C TRP A 200 3.63 14.74 14.75
N PRO A 201 3.74 14.36 16.02
CA PRO A 201 4.30 13.07 16.39
C PRO A 201 3.63 11.90 15.67
N ILE A 202 4.44 10.94 15.24
CA ILE A 202 4.02 9.63 14.76
C ILE A 202 4.55 8.63 15.77
N GLU A 203 3.64 7.87 16.39
CA GLU A 203 3.97 6.94 17.47
C GLU A 203 4.04 5.51 16.96
N GLU A 204 5.11 4.80 17.29
CA GLU A 204 5.17 3.35 17.14
C GLU A 204 4.27 2.69 18.19
N ARG A 205 3.21 2.02 17.76
CA ARG A 205 2.27 1.33 18.67
C ARG A 205 2.28 -0.16 18.42
N ALA A 206 2.24 -0.93 19.49
CA ALA A 206 2.09 -2.38 19.41
C ALA A 206 0.76 -2.75 18.75
N VAL A 207 0.79 -3.74 17.86
CA VAL A 207 -0.39 -4.23 17.12
C VAL A 207 -0.62 -5.71 17.40
N ILE A 208 -1.81 -6.22 17.06
CA ILE A 208 -2.15 -7.62 17.31
C ILE A 208 -1.50 -8.49 16.23
N THR A 209 -0.40 -9.17 16.57
CA THR A 209 0.38 -9.99 15.64
C THR A 209 0.09 -11.50 15.69
N SER A 210 -0.61 -11.99 16.71
CA SER A 210 -0.81 -13.44 16.94
C SER A 210 -2.28 -13.81 17.18
N PRO A 211 -2.79 -14.94 16.65
CA PRO A 211 -2.08 -15.86 15.74
C PRO A 211 -1.82 -15.22 14.38
N ALA A 212 -0.75 -15.63 13.73
CA ALA A 212 -0.42 -15.25 12.36
C ALA A 212 -0.57 -16.45 11.43
N ILE A 213 -0.74 -16.19 10.13
CA ILE A 213 -0.75 -17.24 9.11
C ILE A 213 0.61 -17.98 9.12
N PRO A 214 0.66 -19.32 8.94
CA PRO A 214 1.91 -20.07 8.98
C PRO A 214 3.01 -19.52 8.07
N GLY A 215 4.16 -19.17 8.66
CA GLY A 215 5.31 -18.57 7.97
C GLY A 215 5.32 -17.05 7.95
N GLU A 216 4.24 -16.40 8.40
CA GLU A 216 4.25 -14.95 8.63
C GLU A 216 5.00 -14.58 9.89
N VAL A 217 5.63 -13.40 9.84
CA VAL A 217 6.23 -12.74 11.00
C VAL A 217 5.80 -11.27 10.96
N PRO A 218 4.56 -10.95 11.39
CA PRO A 218 4.08 -9.57 11.37
C PRO A 218 4.97 -8.65 12.21
N ALA A 219 5.15 -7.41 11.76
CA ALA A 219 5.84 -6.39 12.54
C ALA A 219 5.13 -6.16 13.88
N LEU A 220 5.91 -6.02 14.96
CA LEU A 220 5.38 -5.90 16.32
C LEU A 220 4.71 -4.54 16.58
N THR A 221 5.19 -3.51 15.89
CA THR A 221 4.65 -2.15 15.95
C THR A 221 4.34 -1.61 14.57
N GLN A 222 3.49 -0.60 14.52
CA GLN A 222 3.20 0.18 13.33
C GLN A 222 3.21 1.68 13.66
N PRO A 223 3.44 2.56 12.67
CA PRO A 223 3.39 4.00 12.86
C PRO A 223 1.95 4.54 12.92
N PHE A 224 1.62 5.31 13.96
CA PHE A 224 0.33 5.99 14.13
C PHE A 224 0.50 7.50 14.22
N PRO A 225 0.09 8.30 13.21
CA PRO A 225 0.13 9.75 13.31
C PRO A 225 -0.85 10.23 14.38
N THR A 226 -0.41 11.18 15.21
CA THR A 226 -1.24 11.74 16.29
C THR A 226 -2.21 12.82 15.80
N LYS A 227 -1.89 13.47 14.68
CA LYS A 227 -2.71 14.51 14.06
C LYS A 227 -2.58 14.51 12.52
N PRO A 228 -3.63 14.95 11.82
CA PRO A 228 -5.00 15.11 12.33
C PRO A 228 -5.58 13.76 12.81
N ALA A 229 -6.74 13.78 13.47
CA ALA A 229 -7.43 12.54 13.80
C ALA A 229 -7.72 11.74 12.52
N ALA A 230 -7.84 10.42 12.64
CA ALA A 230 -8.24 9.58 11.52
C ALA A 230 -9.57 10.09 10.93
N PHE A 231 -9.64 10.15 9.60
CA PHE A 231 -10.80 10.69 8.89
C PHE A 231 -11.87 9.62 8.61
N ASP A 232 -11.56 8.35 8.86
CA ASP A 232 -12.48 7.21 8.78
C ASP A 232 -12.19 6.21 9.91
N TYR A 233 -13.02 5.19 10.01
CA TYR A 233 -12.90 4.12 10.98
C TYR A 233 -11.71 3.21 10.71
N GLN A 234 -11.15 2.67 11.79
CA GLN A 234 -9.88 1.95 11.79
C GLN A 234 -9.98 0.66 12.62
N GLY A 235 -10.02 -0.48 11.95
CA GLY A 235 -10.31 -1.78 12.53
C GLY A 235 -11.80 -2.06 12.66
N VAL A 236 -12.11 -3.24 13.20
CA VAL A 236 -13.47 -3.69 13.49
C VAL A 236 -13.49 -4.23 14.91
N THR A 237 -14.18 -3.54 15.80
CA THR A 237 -14.36 -3.92 17.20
C THR A 237 -15.83 -4.17 17.50
N VAL A 238 -16.09 -4.74 18.67
CA VAL A 238 -17.45 -4.98 19.14
C VAL A 238 -18.23 -3.66 19.31
N ASP A 239 -17.54 -2.55 19.57
CA ASP A 239 -18.14 -1.22 19.76
C ASP A 239 -18.55 -0.55 18.43
N ASP A 240 -18.05 -1.06 17.30
CA ASP A 240 -18.40 -0.59 15.97
C ASP A 240 -19.72 -1.19 15.44
N LEU A 241 -20.25 -2.19 16.14
CA LEU A 241 -21.42 -2.94 15.71
C LEU A 241 -22.70 -2.15 15.97
N VAL A 242 -23.62 -2.23 15.02
CA VAL A 242 -24.93 -1.57 15.13
C VAL A 242 -25.68 -1.99 16.38
N ASP A 243 -26.23 -1.01 17.11
CA ASP A 243 -26.81 -1.19 18.45
C ASP A 243 -28.15 -0.45 18.63
N PHE A 244 -28.85 -0.11 17.55
CA PHE A 244 -30.09 0.67 17.58
C PHE A 244 -31.18 0.09 18.51
N THR A 245 -31.21 -1.24 18.67
CA THR A 245 -32.01 -1.93 19.69
C THR A 245 -31.20 -3.11 20.26
N PRO A 246 -31.57 -3.63 21.45
CA PRO A 246 -30.94 -4.84 21.99
C PRO A 246 -31.00 -6.06 21.03
N GLU A 247 -32.08 -6.21 20.28
CA GLU A 247 -32.24 -7.30 19.31
C GLU A 247 -31.30 -7.13 18.12
N ILE A 248 -31.18 -5.91 17.58
CA ILE A 248 -30.23 -5.60 16.50
C ILE A 248 -28.80 -5.79 16.97
N ARG A 249 -28.51 -5.42 18.23
CA ARG A 249 -27.19 -5.61 18.83
C ARG A 249 -26.80 -7.09 18.87
N GLU A 250 -27.73 -7.96 19.29
CA GLU A 250 -27.50 -9.40 19.33
C GLU A 250 -27.31 -9.99 17.93
N MET A 251 -28.12 -9.57 16.95
CA MET A 251 -27.95 -9.96 15.54
C MET A 251 -26.57 -9.54 15.01
N ALA A 252 -26.09 -8.36 15.37
CA ALA A 252 -24.78 -7.87 14.95
C ALA A 252 -23.63 -8.67 15.60
N LEU A 253 -23.76 -9.04 16.89
CA LEU A 253 -22.82 -9.92 17.59
C LEU A 253 -22.79 -11.31 16.95
N GLU A 254 -23.95 -11.89 16.66
CA GLU A 254 -24.07 -13.20 16.02
C GLU A 254 -23.42 -13.18 14.63
N ALA A 255 -23.68 -12.13 13.83
CA ALA A 255 -23.14 -12.00 12.47
C ALA A 255 -21.60 -12.00 12.42
N VAL A 256 -20.94 -11.44 13.45
CA VAL A 256 -19.47 -11.38 13.52
C VAL A 256 -18.85 -12.45 14.42
N SER A 257 -19.66 -13.29 15.06
CA SER A 257 -19.22 -14.25 16.10
C SER A 257 -18.13 -15.22 15.65
N ASN A 258 -18.12 -15.56 14.36
CA ASN A 258 -17.14 -16.45 13.76
C ASN A 258 -15.98 -15.70 13.09
N PHE A 259 -15.85 -14.40 13.25
CA PHE A 259 -14.72 -13.64 12.72
C PHE A 259 -13.78 -13.22 13.84
N ARG A 260 -12.51 -13.08 13.47
CA ARG A 260 -11.56 -12.40 14.35
C ARG A 260 -11.73 -10.89 14.18
N LEU A 261 -12.04 -10.23 15.28
CA LEU A 261 -12.13 -8.78 15.39
C LEU A 261 -10.85 -8.19 15.99
N GLY A 262 -10.61 -6.90 15.73
CA GLY A 262 -9.52 -6.16 16.33
C GLY A 262 -9.32 -4.76 15.71
N PRO A 263 -8.45 -3.95 16.34
CA PRO A 263 -8.10 -2.61 15.84
C PRO A 263 -7.35 -2.68 14.50
N LEU A 264 -7.04 -1.51 13.94
CA LEU A 264 -6.16 -1.38 12.77
C LEU A 264 -4.87 -2.20 12.95
N PHE A 265 -4.41 -2.82 11.86
CA PHE A 265 -3.26 -3.72 11.83
C PHE A 265 -3.40 -5.01 12.66
N THR A 266 -4.63 -5.45 12.96
CA THR A 266 -4.83 -6.83 13.43
C THR A 266 -4.40 -7.80 12.33
N ALA A 267 -3.46 -8.69 12.67
CA ALA A 267 -2.91 -9.65 11.73
C ALA A 267 -4.01 -10.52 11.10
N PRO A 268 -3.96 -10.75 9.78
CA PRO A 268 -4.87 -11.67 9.12
C PRO A 268 -4.73 -13.11 9.63
N THR A 269 -5.83 -13.86 9.60
CA THR A 269 -5.84 -15.31 9.88
C THR A 269 -6.43 -16.09 8.71
N LEU A 270 -6.07 -17.38 8.64
CA LEU A 270 -6.75 -18.32 7.77
C LEU A 270 -8.19 -18.54 8.26
N ALA A 271 -9.07 -18.91 7.32
CA ALA A 271 -10.36 -19.49 7.67
C ALA A 271 -10.18 -20.94 8.13
N GLU A 272 -10.86 -21.32 9.21
CA GLU A 272 -10.81 -22.64 9.83
C GLU A 272 -12.22 -23.23 9.89
N ALA A 273 -12.39 -24.46 9.42
CA ALA A 273 -13.69 -25.13 9.43
C ALA A 273 -14.21 -25.31 10.87
N GLY A 274 -15.38 -24.75 11.16
CA GLY A 274 -15.94 -24.74 12.52
C GLY A 274 -15.24 -23.79 13.49
N GLY A 275 -14.32 -22.96 13.01
CA GLY A 275 -13.60 -21.93 13.76
C GLY A 275 -13.79 -20.55 13.13
N THR A 276 -12.72 -19.75 13.10
CA THR A 276 -12.79 -18.41 12.53
C THR A 276 -12.94 -18.43 11.01
N GLN A 277 -13.74 -17.53 10.45
CA GLN A 277 -13.85 -17.28 9.00
C GLN A 277 -12.75 -16.34 8.48
N GLY A 278 -11.81 -15.95 9.33
CA GLY A 278 -10.73 -14.99 9.04
C GLY A 278 -10.84 -13.73 9.90
N THR A 279 -9.87 -12.83 9.71
CA THR A 279 -9.87 -11.50 10.33
C THR A 279 -10.77 -10.57 9.54
N LEU A 280 -11.77 -9.98 10.20
CA LEU A 280 -12.48 -8.82 9.66
C LEU A 280 -11.59 -7.60 9.84
N PHE A 281 -11.42 -6.84 8.76
CA PHE A 281 -10.61 -5.63 8.76
C PHE A 281 -11.34 -4.51 8.01
N ARG A 282 -11.00 -3.30 8.44
CA ARG A 282 -11.50 -2.04 7.93
C ARG A 282 -10.38 -1.01 8.12
N PRO A 283 -10.03 -0.21 7.11
CA PRO A 283 -10.55 -0.24 5.73
C PRO A 283 -10.21 -1.55 4.99
N THR A 284 -10.86 -1.84 3.85
CA THR A 284 -10.47 -2.97 2.99
C THR A 284 -9.34 -2.57 2.03
N GLY A 285 -8.91 -3.43 1.10
CA GLY A 285 -7.88 -3.08 0.10
C GLY A 285 -8.21 -1.85 -0.78
N GLY A 286 -9.48 -1.48 -0.88
CA GLY A 286 -9.88 -0.20 -1.51
C GLY A 286 -9.40 1.04 -0.74
N GLY A 287 -9.10 0.88 0.56
CA GLY A 287 -8.71 1.92 1.50
C GLY A 287 -9.85 2.83 1.93
N ALA A 288 -9.60 3.59 3.00
CA ALA A 288 -10.45 4.73 3.36
C ALA A 288 -10.29 5.85 2.32
N ALA A 289 -9.05 6.27 2.07
CA ALA A 289 -8.70 7.00 0.85
C ALA A 289 -8.26 6.04 -0.25
N SER A 290 -8.41 6.45 -1.51
CA SER A 290 -8.01 5.68 -2.68
C SER A 290 -7.47 6.60 -3.79
N TRP A 291 -7.39 6.09 -5.02
CA TRP A 291 -6.80 6.74 -6.20
C TRP A 291 -7.25 8.19 -6.46
N THR A 292 -8.47 8.55 -6.06
CA THR A 292 -9.02 9.91 -6.24
C THR A 292 -8.25 11.00 -5.48
N GLY A 293 -7.48 10.62 -4.45
CA GLY A 293 -6.75 11.56 -3.62
C GLY A 293 -7.63 12.50 -2.80
N ALA A 294 -7.08 13.64 -2.41
CA ALA A 294 -7.76 14.67 -1.63
C ALA A 294 -7.56 16.05 -2.24
N ALA A 295 -8.46 16.98 -1.90
CA ALA A 295 -8.39 18.38 -2.31
C ALA A 295 -8.16 19.28 -1.11
N VAL A 296 -7.42 20.37 -1.29
CA VAL A 296 -7.19 21.39 -0.27
C VAL A 296 -7.77 22.71 -0.73
N ASP A 297 -8.49 23.40 0.15
CA ASP A 297 -8.80 24.81 -0.01
C ASP A 297 -7.67 25.64 0.63
N PRO A 298 -6.85 26.35 -0.16
CA PRO A 298 -5.70 27.09 0.36
C PRO A 298 -6.10 28.35 1.14
N GLU A 299 -7.34 28.86 0.99
CA GLU A 299 -7.80 30.04 1.74
C GLU A 299 -8.21 29.67 3.16
N THR A 300 -8.86 28.50 3.32
CA THR A 300 -9.33 28.03 4.63
C THR A 300 -8.39 27.03 5.30
N GLY A 301 -7.45 26.46 4.56
CA GLY A 301 -6.58 25.37 5.02
C GLY A 301 -7.31 24.04 5.20
N MET A 302 -8.52 23.89 4.65
CA MET A 302 -9.34 22.70 4.81
C MET A 302 -8.96 21.62 3.79
N LEU A 303 -8.74 20.39 4.28
CA LEU A 303 -8.54 19.20 3.46
C LEU A 303 -9.85 18.43 3.31
N TYR A 304 -10.25 18.14 2.07
CA TYR A 304 -11.43 17.36 1.72
C TYR A 304 -11.00 15.99 1.19
N VAL A 305 -11.37 14.94 1.91
CA VAL A 305 -11.02 13.55 1.57
C VAL A 305 -12.30 12.78 1.21
N PRO A 306 -12.46 12.31 -0.04
CA PRO A 306 -13.45 11.30 -0.37
C PRO A 306 -13.11 10.01 0.38
N SER A 307 -13.98 9.61 1.31
CA SER A 307 -13.73 8.47 2.18
C SER A 307 -14.65 7.29 1.89
N ASN A 308 -14.11 6.08 2.00
CA ASN A 308 -14.85 4.83 1.86
C ASN A 308 -14.77 4.01 3.15
N ASN A 309 -15.93 3.78 3.76
CA ASN A 309 -16.04 2.97 4.97
C ASN A 309 -16.58 1.58 4.62
N ASN A 310 -15.68 0.67 4.26
CA ASN A 310 -16.02 -0.72 3.91
C ASN A 310 -15.30 -1.70 4.85
N LEU A 311 -16.00 -2.77 5.22
CA LEU A 311 -15.46 -3.92 5.96
C LEU A 311 -15.29 -5.12 5.04
N GLY A 312 -14.32 -5.98 5.33
CA GLY A 312 -14.08 -7.17 4.54
C GLY A 312 -13.22 -8.20 5.25
N VAL A 313 -13.09 -9.36 4.60
CA VAL A 313 -12.27 -10.49 5.04
C VAL A 313 -11.49 -11.00 3.84
N ILE A 314 -10.21 -11.34 4.05
CA ILE A 314 -9.40 -11.96 3.02
C ILE A 314 -9.60 -13.48 3.08
N HIS A 315 -10.01 -14.06 1.96
CA HIS A 315 -10.00 -15.49 1.78
C HIS A 315 -8.67 -15.93 1.19
N TYR A 316 -7.91 -16.67 1.98
CA TYR A 316 -6.63 -17.24 1.60
C TYR A 316 -6.80 -18.63 0.98
N TYR A 317 -6.00 -18.92 -0.04
CA TYR A 317 -5.88 -20.25 -0.60
C TYR A 317 -4.44 -20.52 -1.05
N THR A 318 -4.07 -21.79 -1.16
CA THR A 318 -2.79 -22.20 -1.75
C THR A 318 -2.95 -22.27 -3.28
N PRO A 319 -2.16 -21.51 -4.05
CA PRO A 319 -2.20 -21.55 -5.51
C PRO A 319 -1.92 -22.93 -6.11
N ASP A 320 -2.51 -23.20 -7.27
CA ASP A 320 -2.27 -24.45 -7.99
C ASP A 320 -0.89 -24.47 -8.68
N PRO A 321 0.01 -25.41 -8.34
CA PRO A 321 1.30 -25.54 -9.03
C PRO A 321 1.17 -25.80 -10.53
N ALA A 322 0.06 -26.37 -11.01
CA ALA A 322 -0.17 -26.66 -12.42
C ALA A 322 -0.29 -25.39 -13.29
N VAL A 323 -0.65 -24.24 -12.68
CA VAL A 323 -0.67 -22.92 -13.34
C VAL A 323 0.56 -22.08 -13.02
N GLY A 324 1.61 -22.70 -12.46
CA GLY A 324 2.85 -22.05 -12.06
C GLY A 324 2.83 -21.44 -10.66
N GLY A 325 1.80 -21.71 -9.86
CA GLY A 325 1.69 -21.21 -8.49
C GLY A 325 2.81 -21.70 -7.57
N ASN A 326 3.42 -20.78 -6.82
CA ASN A 326 4.49 -21.10 -5.87
C ASN A 326 4.45 -20.29 -4.55
N LEU A 327 3.45 -19.41 -4.38
CA LEU A 327 3.17 -18.81 -3.07
C LEU A 327 2.62 -19.88 -2.11
N ARG A 328 2.82 -19.67 -0.81
CA ARG A 328 2.24 -20.57 0.20
C ARG A 328 0.75 -20.28 0.36
N TYR A 329 0.42 -19.00 0.42
CA TYR A 329 -0.94 -18.48 0.41
C TYR A 329 -1.01 -17.27 -0.52
N THR A 330 -2.13 -17.12 -1.22
CA THR A 330 -2.54 -15.91 -1.93
C THR A 330 -4.00 -15.62 -1.59
N HIS A 331 -4.56 -14.54 -2.13
CA HIS A 331 -5.89 -14.06 -1.80
C HIS A 331 -6.89 -14.12 -2.96
N GLY A 332 -8.17 -14.18 -2.60
CA GLY A 332 -9.30 -14.12 -3.54
C GLY A 332 -9.95 -15.48 -3.73
N SER A 333 -10.19 -15.87 -4.98
CA SER A 333 -10.82 -17.15 -5.30
C SER A 333 -9.82 -18.07 -6.00
N PRO A 334 -9.86 -19.39 -5.73
CA PRO A 334 -9.02 -20.36 -6.43
C PRO A 334 -9.11 -20.22 -7.95
N GLU A 335 -8.01 -20.47 -8.65
CA GLU A 335 -7.86 -20.25 -10.08
C GLU A 335 -8.89 -21.08 -10.87
N ALA A 336 -9.10 -22.34 -10.47
CA ALA A 336 -10.11 -23.21 -11.08
C ALA A 336 -11.52 -22.60 -11.04
N ALA A 337 -11.92 -22.00 -9.92
CA ALA A 337 -13.23 -21.35 -9.79
C ALA A 337 -13.31 -20.06 -10.63
N ARG A 338 -12.23 -19.30 -10.75
CA ARG A 338 -12.20 -18.10 -11.60
C ARG A 338 -12.25 -18.44 -13.09
N LEU A 339 -11.50 -19.46 -13.51
CA LEU A 339 -11.44 -19.90 -14.91
C LEU A 339 -12.75 -20.55 -15.36
N SER A 340 -13.47 -21.22 -14.47
CA SER A 340 -14.80 -21.78 -14.78
C SER A 340 -15.94 -20.75 -14.70
N GLY A 341 -15.69 -19.57 -14.13
CA GLY A 341 -16.73 -18.57 -13.85
C GLY A 341 -17.57 -18.87 -12.60
N ASP A 342 -17.25 -19.93 -11.86
CA ASP A 342 -17.93 -20.36 -10.63
C ASP A 342 -17.40 -19.65 -9.37
N ALA A 343 -16.39 -18.77 -9.53
CA ALA A 343 -15.89 -17.95 -8.44
C ALA A 343 -17.07 -17.15 -7.86
N PRO A 344 -17.25 -17.14 -6.52
CA PRO A 344 -18.19 -16.24 -5.90
C PRO A 344 -17.88 -14.84 -6.42
N GLN A 345 -18.81 -14.22 -7.13
CA GLN A 345 -18.69 -12.80 -7.37
C GLN A 345 -18.81 -12.17 -5.99
N GLY A 346 -17.66 -11.79 -5.43
CA GLY A 346 -17.64 -10.91 -4.26
C GLY A 346 -18.55 -9.71 -4.53
N PRO A 347 -18.96 -8.96 -3.50
CA PRO A 347 -19.81 -7.80 -3.69
C PRO A 347 -19.22 -6.96 -4.83
N ARG A 348 -20.01 -6.78 -5.90
CA ARG A 348 -19.66 -5.85 -6.96
C ARG A 348 -19.59 -4.49 -6.28
N MET A 349 -18.41 -3.86 -6.33
CA MET A 349 -18.19 -2.50 -5.85
C MET A 349 -19.21 -1.54 -6.46
#